data_AF-A0A1F6KJQ0-F1
#
_entry.id   AF-A0A1F6KJQ0-F1
#
_cell.length_a   1.000
_cell.length_b   1.000
_cell.length_c   1.000
_cell.angle_alpha   90.00
_cell.angle_beta   90.00
_cell.angle_gamma   90.00
#
_symmetry.space_group_name_H-M   'P 1'
#
loop_
_entity.id
_entity.type
_entity.pdbx_description
1 polymer ?
#
loop_
_entity_poly.entity_id
_entity_poly.type
_entity_poly.pdbx_seq_one_letter_code
_entity_poly.pdbx_strand_id
1 'polypeptide(L)'
;MIVNYKNPHKPSNCNLEAENSLCLNAAWRDWFRVYVPKGSKLVESTGSEVKLTSYEESGKTVYEGFLTVRPLGIAKLKLTYTLPFKLEKGSPLPYLIQKQPGTEDDEYVIKVSGQETNKFILDTDKILNLDL
;
A
#
# COMPACT_ATOMS: atom_id res chain seq x y z
N MET A 1 5.86 -1.79 9.05
CA MET A 1 4.81 -2.22 8.10
C MET A 1 5.44 -2.58 6.76
N ILE A 2 4.93 -3.59 6.06
CA ILE A 2 5.33 -3.94 4.68
C ILE A 2 4.07 -4.08 3.84
N VAL A 3 4.05 -3.48 2.65
CA VAL A 3 2.98 -3.60 1.65
C VAL A 3 3.60 -4.09 0.34
N ASN A 4 3.01 -5.12 -0.26
CA ASN A 4 3.44 -5.63 -1.56
C ASN A 4 2.39 -5.27 -2.62
N TYR A 5 2.83 -4.53 -3.65
CA TYR A 5 2.03 -4.21 -4.82
C TYR A 5 2.40 -5.19 -5.92
N LYS A 6 1.42 -5.92 -6.44
CA LYS A 6 1.65 -6.99 -7.42
C LYS A 6 0.91 -6.68 -8.71
N ASN A 7 1.62 -6.73 -9.84
CA ASN A 7 1.01 -6.73 -11.16
C ASN A 7 1.11 -8.15 -11.73
N PRO A 8 0.04 -8.96 -11.68
CA PRO A 8 0.07 -10.34 -12.17
C PRO A 8 -0.06 -10.45 -13.70
N HIS A 9 -0.29 -9.35 -14.41
CA HIS A 9 -0.58 -9.35 -15.83
C HIS A 9 0.70 -9.20 -16.68
N LYS A 10 0.69 -9.83 -17.85
CA LYS A 10 1.76 -9.71 -18.86
C LYS A 10 1.76 -8.32 -19.51
N PRO A 11 2.91 -7.78 -19.93
CA PRO A 11 2.95 -6.51 -20.64
C PRO A 11 2.10 -6.57 -21.91
N SER A 12 1.42 -5.47 -22.23
CA SER A 12 0.71 -5.36 -23.51
C SER A 12 1.67 -5.27 -24.69
N ASN A 13 1.21 -5.66 -25.88
CA ASN A 13 1.93 -5.35 -27.11
C ASN A 13 1.86 -3.84 -27.34
N CYS A 14 2.98 -3.16 -27.14
CA CYS A 14 3.12 -1.70 -27.23
C CYS A 14 3.71 -1.23 -28.57
N ASN A 15 3.59 -2.04 -29.62
CA ASN A 15 4.08 -1.68 -30.94
C ASN A 15 3.12 -0.70 -31.63
N LEU A 16 3.52 0.58 -31.73
CA LEU A 16 2.77 1.65 -32.39
C LEU A 16 2.41 1.34 -33.86
N GLU A 17 3.12 0.41 -34.51
CA GLU A 17 2.89 0.00 -35.90
C GLU A 17 2.00 -1.25 -36.02
N ALA A 18 1.65 -1.91 -34.91
CA ALA A 18 0.74 -3.05 -34.91
C ALA A 18 -0.71 -2.55 -34.79
N GLU A 19 -1.53 -2.84 -35.82
CA GLU A 19 -2.97 -2.58 -35.79
C GLU A 19 -3.62 -3.18 -34.53
N ASN A 20 -4.50 -2.41 -33.87
CA ASN A 20 -5.22 -2.79 -32.65
C ASN A 20 -4.34 -3.14 -31.43
N SER A 21 -3.09 -2.69 -31.39
CA SER A 21 -2.26 -2.84 -30.19
C SER A 21 -2.53 -1.69 -29.20
N LEU A 22 -3.01 -2.04 -27.99
CA LEU A 22 -3.25 -1.09 -26.91
C LEU A 22 -2.24 -1.33 -25.79
N CYS A 23 -1.51 -0.29 -25.38
CA CYS A 23 -0.65 -0.31 -24.19
C CYS A 23 -1.46 -0.23 -22.89
N LEU A 24 -2.28 -1.24 -22.61
CA LEU A 24 -3.12 -1.26 -21.41
C LEU A 24 -2.33 -1.63 -20.15
N ASN A 25 -1.40 -2.58 -20.25
CA ASN A 25 -0.55 -2.99 -19.13
C ASN A 25 0.92 -2.62 -19.39
N ALA A 26 1.30 -1.46 -18.88
CA ALA A 26 2.66 -0.92 -18.90
C ALA A 26 3.24 -0.86 -17.46
N ALA A 27 4.35 -0.14 -17.28
CA ALA A 27 4.85 0.14 -15.93
C ALA A 27 3.82 0.97 -15.15
N TRP A 28 3.24 0.36 -14.12
CA TRP A 28 2.21 0.97 -13.30
C TRP A 28 2.88 1.84 -12.23
N ARG A 29 2.80 3.16 -12.40
CA ARG A 29 3.19 4.12 -11.38
C ARG A 29 2.04 4.34 -10.43
N ASP A 30 2.30 4.13 -9.14
CA ASP A 30 1.30 4.24 -8.10
C ASP A 30 1.69 5.30 -7.06
N TRP A 31 0.69 6.05 -6.62
CA TRP A 31 0.80 7.07 -5.60
C TRP A 31 0.17 6.54 -4.32
N PHE A 32 0.97 6.42 -3.26
CA PHE A 32 0.49 5.87 -2.00
C PHE A 32 0.55 6.91 -0.88
N ARG A 33 -0.39 6.77 0.05
CA ARG A 33 -0.42 7.50 1.32
C ARG A 33 -0.62 6.52 2.46
N VAL A 34 0.24 6.61 3.47
CA VAL A 34 0.13 5.82 4.71
C VAL A 34 -0.18 6.77 5.85
N TYR A 35 -1.39 6.65 6.39
CA TYR A 35 -1.86 7.45 7.53
C TYR A 35 -1.52 6.73 8.83
N VAL A 36 -0.73 7.39 9.67
CA VAL A 36 -0.34 6.88 11.00
C VAL A 36 -0.79 7.86 12.08
N PRO A 37 -0.82 7.45 13.37
CA PRO A 37 -1.19 8.36 14.45
C PRO A 37 -0.38 9.66 14.42
N LYS A 38 -1.06 10.80 14.61
CA LYS A 38 -0.44 12.13 14.59
C LYS A 38 0.75 12.19 15.56
N GLY A 39 1.90 12.63 15.07
CA GLY A 39 3.14 12.71 15.83
C GLY A 39 4.04 11.48 15.71
N SER A 40 3.63 10.47 14.94
CA SER A 40 4.52 9.36 14.56
C SER A 40 5.71 9.89 13.77
N LYS A 41 6.89 9.28 13.96
CA LYS A 41 8.12 9.68 13.27
C LYS A 41 8.64 8.57 12.39
N LEU A 42 8.92 8.87 11.13
CA LEU A 42 9.53 7.92 10.20
C LEU A 42 10.98 7.67 10.63
N VAL A 43 11.34 6.39 10.76
CA VAL A 43 12.71 5.94 11.09
C VAL A 43 13.43 5.49 9.83
N GLU A 44 12.76 4.67 9.02
CA GLU A 44 13.32 4.11 7.79
C GLU A 44 12.20 3.88 6.77
N SER A 45 12.52 4.07 5.50
CA SER A 45 11.63 3.74 4.39
C SER A 45 12.40 3.16 3.22
N THR A 46 11.89 2.09 2.62
CA THR A 46 12.40 1.52 1.37
C THR A 46 11.27 1.19 0.40
N GLY A 47 11.57 1.19 -0.89
CA GLY A 47 10.62 0.85 -1.96
C GLY A 47 9.93 2.02 -2.65
N SER A 48 10.04 3.24 -2.11
CA SER A 48 9.62 4.46 -2.80
C SER A 48 10.70 4.90 -3.80
N GLU A 49 10.28 5.35 -4.99
CA GLU A 49 11.18 5.90 -6.03
C GLU A 49 11.63 7.32 -5.71
N VAL A 50 10.90 8.00 -4.83
CA VAL A 50 11.21 9.34 -4.34
C VAL A 50 11.39 9.32 -2.82
N LYS A 51 12.06 10.34 -2.28
CA LYS A 51 12.06 10.57 -0.84
C LYS A 51 10.61 10.79 -0.37
N LEU A 52 10.21 10.08 0.67
CA LEU A 52 8.87 10.25 1.24
C LEU A 52 8.66 11.66 1.74
N THR A 53 7.50 12.23 1.44
CA THR A 53 7.03 13.46 2.05
C THR A 53 6.27 13.10 3.33
N SER A 54 6.44 13.91 4.36
CA SER A 54 5.75 13.75 5.64
C SER A 54 5.01 15.03 5.99
N TYR A 55 3.70 14.94 6.23
CA TYR A 55 2.86 16.09 6.59
C TYR A 55 1.71 15.67 7.50
N GLU A 56 0.93 16.64 7.98
CA GLU A 56 -0.30 16.38 8.73
C GLU A 56 -1.52 16.57 7.84
N GLU A 57 -2.44 15.60 7.84
CA GLU A 57 -3.72 15.67 7.15
C GLU A 57 -4.76 14.91 7.98
N SER A 58 -5.98 15.45 8.10
CA SER A 58 -7.10 14.79 8.81
C SER A 58 -6.76 14.31 10.23
N GLY A 59 -5.90 15.05 10.94
CA GLY A 59 -5.47 14.68 12.29
C GLY A 59 -4.56 13.45 12.36
N LYS A 60 -3.92 13.08 11.24
CA LYS A 60 -2.94 11.99 11.12
C LYS A 60 -1.61 12.54 10.62
N THR A 61 -0.53 11.81 10.88
CA THR A 61 0.72 12.00 10.14
C THR A 61 0.66 11.14 8.89
N VAL A 62 0.95 11.72 7.73
CA VAL A 62 0.89 11.04 6.43
C VAL A 62 2.29 10.89 5.88
N TYR A 63 2.63 9.66 5.46
CA TYR A 63 3.79 9.39 4.64
C TYR A 63 3.35 9.15 3.20
N GLU A 64 3.85 9.97 2.29
CA GLU A 64 3.45 9.97 0.89
C GLU A 64 4.65 9.70 -0.02
N GLY A 65 4.43 8.90 -1.07
CA GLY A 65 5.44 8.65 -2.09
C GLY A 65 4.88 8.03 -3.35
N PHE A 66 5.81 7.65 -4.22
CA PHE A 66 5.53 6.99 -5.49
C PHE A 66 6.32 5.69 -5.59
N LEU A 67 5.74 4.69 -6.24
CA LEU A 67 6.41 3.46 -6.62
C LEU A 67 6.01 3.06 -8.02
N THR A 68 6.83 2.22 -8.66
CA THR A 68 6.50 1.62 -9.96
C THR A 68 6.43 0.10 -9.84
N VAL A 69 5.34 -0.48 -10.31
CA VAL A 69 5.16 -1.93 -10.47
C VAL A 69 5.26 -2.28 -11.94
N ARG A 70 6.28 -3.05 -12.31
CA ARG A 70 6.42 -3.56 -13.69
C ARG A 70 5.44 -4.71 -13.94
N PRO A 71 5.03 -4.97 -15.20
CA PRO A 71 4.27 -6.17 -15.55
C PRO A 71 4.94 -7.44 -15.04
N LEU A 72 4.15 -8.38 -14.51
CA LEU A 72 4.60 -9.59 -13.79
C LEU A 72 5.50 -9.32 -12.56
N GLY A 73 5.59 -8.06 -12.12
CA GLY A 73 6.47 -7.62 -11.05
C GLY A 73 5.78 -7.46 -9.71
N ILE A 74 6.61 -7.31 -8.67
CA ILE A 74 6.17 -6.96 -7.32
C ILE A 74 7.02 -5.77 -6.84
N ALA A 75 6.37 -4.70 -6.41
CA ALA A 75 7.02 -3.63 -5.67
C ALA A 75 6.75 -3.80 -4.17
N LYS A 76 7.77 -3.61 -3.34
CA LYS A 76 7.67 -3.80 -1.89
C LYS A 76 7.95 -2.48 -1.18
N LEU A 77 6.93 -1.91 -0.55
CA LEU A 77 7.05 -0.75 0.32
C LEU A 77 7.27 -1.22 1.76
N LYS A 78 8.37 -0.81 2.38
CA LYS A 78 8.64 -1.07 3.81
C LYS A 78 8.80 0.25 4.54
N LEU A 79 8.01 0.41 5.61
CA LEU A 79 8.07 1.58 6.49
C LEU A 79 8.33 1.14 7.93
N THR A 80 9.32 1.76 8.56
CA THR A 80 9.60 1.67 9.99
C THR A 80 9.36 3.04 10.60
N TYR A 81 8.52 3.13 11.62
CA TYR A 81 8.19 4.38 12.29
C TYR A 81 7.98 4.15 13.79
N THR A 82 8.16 5.20 14.57
CA THR A 82 7.83 5.21 16.00
C THR A 82 6.48 5.85 16.23
N LEU A 83 5.71 5.29 17.16
CA LEU A 83 4.46 5.87 17.63
C LEU A 83 4.72 6.93 18.72
N PRO A 84 3.87 7.97 18.81
CA PRO A 84 3.99 9.01 19.84
C PRO A 84 3.48 8.54 21.21
N PHE A 85 2.99 7.31 21.31
CA PHE A 85 2.51 6.68 22.54
C PHE A 85 2.92 5.20 22.55
N LYS A 86 2.81 4.57 23.73
CA LYS A 86 3.00 3.12 23.89
C LYS A 86 1.64 2.43 23.76
N LEU A 87 1.62 1.33 23.03
CA LEU A 87 0.45 0.45 22.97
C LEU A 87 0.42 -0.44 24.21
N GLU A 88 -0.76 -0.64 24.78
CA GLU A 88 -0.94 -1.65 25.83
C GLU A 88 -0.80 -3.05 25.22
N LYS A 89 -0.32 -4.00 26.04
CA LYS A 89 -0.10 -5.37 25.59
C LYS A 89 -1.45 -6.02 25.26
N GLY A 90 -1.59 -6.56 24.05
CA GLY A 90 -2.86 -7.12 23.58
C GLY A 90 -3.91 -6.08 23.17
N SER A 91 -3.53 -4.79 23.06
CA SER A 91 -4.41 -3.77 22.51
C SER A 91 -4.60 -4.03 21.01
N PRO A 92 -5.86 -4.13 20.53
CA PRO A 92 -6.11 -4.25 19.10
C PRO A 92 -5.69 -2.97 18.40
N LEU A 93 -5.00 -3.09 17.27
CA LEU A 93 -4.67 -1.98 16.38
C LEU A 93 -5.82 -1.81 15.37
N PRO A 94 -6.59 -0.71 15.43
CA PRO A 94 -7.54 -0.40 14.38
C PRO A 94 -6.76 -0.05 13.11
N TYR A 95 -7.03 -0.80 12.05
CA TYR A 95 -6.39 -0.68 10.75
C TYR A 95 -7.46 -0.42 9.69
N LEU A 96 -7.37 0.73 9.03
CA LEU A 96 -8.26 1.13 7.95
C LEU A 96 -7.54 0.93 6.62
N ILE A 97 -8.20 0.23 5.70
CA ILE A 97 -7.82 0.17 4.30
C ILE A 97 -8.93 0.84 3.50
N GLN A 98 -8.57 1.84 2.70
CA GLN A 98 -9.51 2.58 1.88
C GLN A 98 -9.51 2.02 0.46
N LYS A 99 -10.69 1.70 -0.07
CA LYS A 99 -10.86 1.24 -1.44
C LYS A 99 -10.77 2.44 -2.38
N GLN A 100 -10.06 2.29 -3.49
CA GLN A 100 -10.10 3.28 -4.55
C GLN A 100 -11.43 3.16 -5.33
N PRO A 101 -12.21 4.24 -5.47
CA PRO A 101 -13.42 4.22 -6.28
C PRO A 101 -13.05 4.03 -7.75
N GLY A 102 -13.84 3.24 -8.48
CA GLY A 102 -13.64 3.01 -9.91
C GLY A 102 -12.54 2.00 -10.27
N THR A 103 -11.94 1.31 -9.29
CA THR A 103 -11.08 0.14 -9.54
C THR A 103 -11.85 -1.16 -9.29
N GLU A 104 -11.36 -2.27 -9.84
CA GLU A 104 -11.87 -3.61 -9.52
C GLU A 104 -11.62 -3.97 -8.04
N ASP A 105 -12.25 -5.05 -7.59
CA ASP A 105 -12.13 -5.52 -6.22
C ASP A 105 -10.92 -6.45 -6.10
N ASP A 106 -9.96 -6.09 -5.25
CA ASP A 106 -8.70 -6.81 -5.09
C ASP A 106 -8.71 -7.69 -3.84
N GLU A 107 -8.04 -8.84 -3.89
CA GLU A 107 -7.83 -9.71 -2.73
C GLU A 107 -6.67 -9.19 -1.85
N TYR A 108 -6.97 -8.94 -0.58
CA TYR A 108 -6.00 -8.54 0.43
C TYR A 108 -5.70 -9.68 1.40
N VAL A 109 -4.42 -9.82 1.73
CA VAL A 109 -3.94 -10.73 2.77
C VAL A 109 -3.15 -9.94 3.80
N ILE A 110 -3.59 -10.01 5.06
CA ILE A 110 -2.92 -9.33 6.17
C ILE A 110 -2.19 -10.35 7.01
N LYS A 111 -0.94 -10.00 7.34
CA LYS A 111 -0.08 -10.79 8.21
C LYS A 111 0.37 -9.97 9.40
N VAL A 112 0.11 -10.46 10.59
CA VAL A 112 0.61 -9.88 11.84
C VAL A 112 1.64 -10.84 12.42
N SER A 113 2.83 -10.32 12.76
CA SER A 113 3.95 -11.14 13.24
C SER A 113 4.28 -12.35 12.34
N GLY A 114 4.03 -12.21 11.03
CA GLY A 114 4.27 -13.24 10.01
C GLY A 114 3.14 -14.25 9.80
N GLN A 115 2.14 -14.29 10.69
CA GLN A 115 0.97 -15.17 10.57
C GLN A 115 -0.15 -14.48 9.80
N GLU A 116 -0.80 -15.20 8.89
CA GLU A 116 -1.99 -14.73 8.19
C GLU A 116 -3.16 -14.66 9.15
N THR A 117 -3.73 -13.46 9.32
CA THR A 117 -4.84 -13.23 10.25
C THR A 117 -6.13 -12.92 9.51
N ASN A 118 -6.04 -12.31 8.33
CA ASN A 118 -7.20 -11.93 7.53
C ASN A 118 -6.93 -12.12 6.06
N LYS A 119 -7.96 -12.57 5.35
CA LYS A 119 -8.00 -12.69 3.89
C LYS A 119 -9.39 -12.30 3.39
N PHE A 120 -9.47 -11.30 2.52
CA PHE A 120 -10.75 -10.76 2.05
C PHE A 120 -10.60 -10.02 0.72
N ILE A 121 -11.72 -9.88 0.01
CA ILE A 121 -11.85 -8.99 -1.14
C ILE A 121 -12.14 -7.57 -0.63
N LEU A 122 -11.40 -6.56 -1.10
CA LEU A 122 -11.61 -5.15 -0.76
C LEU A 122 -12.57 -4.54 -1.79
N ASP A 123 -13.86 -4.64 -1.50
CA ASP A 123 -14.99 -4.10 -2.27
C ASP A 123 -15.47 -2.72 -1.76
N THR A 124 -15.19 -2.43 -0.50
CA THR A 124 -15.44 -1.14 0.18
C THR A 124 -14.32 -0.88 1.18
N ASP A 125 -14.26 0.33 1.73
CA ASP A 125 -13.41 0.64 2.89
C ASP A 125 -13.62 -0.40 4.00
N LYS A 126 -12.52 -0.94 4.54
CA LYS A 126 -12.56 -1.93 5.63
C LYS A 126 -11.76 -1.48 6.83
N ILE A 127 -12.40 -1.59 7.99
CA ILE A 127 -11.77 -1.42 9.30
C ILE A 127 -11.57 -2.81 9.90
N LEU A 128 -10.36 -3.07 10.36
CA LEU A 128 -9.96 -4.31 11.01
C LEU A 128 -9.33 -4.00 12.36
N ASN A 129 -9.53 -4.87 13.32
CA ASN A 129 -8.85 -4.79 14.62
C ASN A 129 -7.79 -5.89 14.62
N LEU A 130 -6.52 -5.48 14.51
CA LEU A 130 -5.39 -6.41 14.41
C LEU A 130 -4.76 -6.63 15.79
N ASP A 131 -4.69 -7.88 16.23
CA ASP A 131 -4.03 -8.24 17.48
C ASP A 131 -2.50 -8.24 17.31
N LEU A 132 -1.81 -7.38 18.06
CA LEU A 132 -0.36 -7.16 17.99
C LEU A 132 0.44 -8.06 18.93
#